data_AF-A0A9W6Z1X4-F1
#
_entry.id   AF-A0A9W6Z1X4-F1
#
_cell.length_a   1.000
_cell.length_b   1.000
_cell.length_c   1.000
_cell.angle_alpha   90.00
_cell.angle_beta   90.00
_cell.angle_gamma   90.00
#
_symmetry.space_group_name_H-M   'P 1'
#
loop_
_entity.id
_entity.type
_entity.pdbx_description
1 polymer ?
#
loop_
_entity_poly.entity_id
_entity_poly.type
_entity_poly.pdbx_seq_one_letter_code
_entity_poly.pdbx_strand_id
1 'polypeptide(L)'
;MKAKKQSRTPDSQDVTLQQHTIETSSCNSDTDIEKQGLEGLQLQKRLLTPFLIDKKVPPIPLESERAKYQYRETNFLSQLFFLWCLPILNVGYRRTIEPEDLYRIDSESQFDSNNQANTFYKHFENQKRKNELSYLKKHHIEDTPESRASLKNDPNFKYSEWLVFFAVYHTLAKEVWDVIISKSIGDIAADLNPLLIKAFITYIHEKATGKTTSISMVLLSSVVK
;
A
#
# COMPACT_ATOMS: atom_id res chain seq x y z
N MET A 1 73.91 7.45 44.11
CA MET A 1 75.02 6.49 44.31
C MET A 1 74.45 5.08 44.47
N LYS A 2 74.96 4.12 43.68
CA LYS A 2 74.68 2.65 43.67
C LYS A 2 73.26 2.22 43.25
N ALA A 3 73.00 1.11 42.56
CA ALA A 3 73.72 0.31 41.56
C ALA A 3 72.67 -0.68 40.98
N LYS A 4 72.62 -0.73 39.65
CA LYS A 4 72.09 -1.75 38.72
C LYS A 4 71.90 -3.19 39.26
N LYS A 5 70.74 -3.83 38.98
CA LYS A 5 70.69 -5.19 38.41
C LYS A 5 69.35 -5.52 37.75
N GLN A 6 69.45 -6.26 36.66
CA GLN A 6 68.48 -6.53 35.60
C GLN A 6 68.55 -8.04 35.31
N SER A 7 67.40 -8.70 35.13
CA SER A 7 67.20 -10.03 34.49
C SER A 7 65.78 -10.50 34.83
N ARG A 8 64.96 -11.16 34.00
CA ARG A 8 65.08 -11.81 32.67
C ARG A 8 63.64 -12.19 32.27
N THR A 9 63.24 -11.96 31.03
CA THR A 9 62.22 -12.74 30.29
C THR A 9 62.90 -13.97 29.67
N PRO A 10 62.20 -15.08 29.37
CA PRO A 10 61.56 -15.23 28.04
C PRO A 10 60.28 -16.13 27.97
N ASP A 11 59.48 -15.91 26.90
CA ASP A 11 58.86 -16.85 25.93
C ASP A 11 58.35 -18.24 26.41
N SER A 12 57.30 -18.89 25.88
CA SER A 12 56.54 -18.78 24.64
C SER A 12 55.27 -19.65 24.74
N GLN A 13 54.21 -19.18 24.08
CA GLN A 13 53.20 -19.88 23.25
C GLN A 13 53.02 -21.40 23.36
N ASP A 14 51.75 -21.84 23.46
CA ASP A 14 51.25 -22.89 22.56
C ASP A 14 49.76 -22.73 22.20
N VAL A 15 49.51 -22.94 20.91
CA VAL A 15 48.25 -22.88 20.16
C VAL A 15 47.88 -24.33 19.81
N THR A 16 46.59 -24.71 19.79
CA THR A 16 45.95 -25.61 18.78
C THR A 16 44.58 -26.20 19.23
N LEU A 17 43.51 -25.60 18.68
CA LEU A 17 42.40 -26.18 17.89
C LEU A 17 41.30 -27.13 18.44
N GLN A 18 40.06 -26.70 18.10
CA GLN A 18 38.84 -27.43 17.64
C GLN A 18 37.95 -28.13 18.70
N GLN A 19 36.70 -27.72 18.97
CA GLN A 19 35.45 -27.59 18.18
C GLN A 19 34.47 -28.79 18.37
N HIS A 20 33.16 -28.45 18.41
CA HIS A 20 31.93 -29.29 18.51
C HIS A 20 31.57 -29.79 19.92
N THR A 21 30.38 -29.54 20.49
CA THR A 21 28.99 -29.84 20.03
C THR A 21 28.02 -28.84 20.69
N ILE A 22 27.24 -27.99 19.99
CA ILE A 22 25.87 -28.15 19.44
C ILE A 22 24.80 -28.69 20.43
N GLU A 23 23.76 -27.84 20.61
CA GLU A 23 22.35 -28.04 21.01
C GLU A 23 21.93 -28.13 22.49
N THR A 24 21.24 -27.08 22.96
CA THR A 24 19.83 -27.10 23.45
C THR A 24 19.33 -25.64 23.48
N SER A 25 18.53 -25.22 22.50
CA SER A 25 17.08 -25.03 22.65
C SER A 25 16.67 -24.30 23.93
N SER A 26 16.49 -22.98 23.83
CA SER A 26 15.57 -22.23 24.69
C SER A 26 14.78 -21.27 23.80
N CYS A 27 13.56 -21.70 23.47
CA CYS A 27 12.48 -20.86 23.02
C CYS A 27 12.18 -19.87 24.16
N ASN A 28 12.59 -18.61 24.01
CA ASN A 28 12.10 -17.45 24.78
C ASN A 28 12.71 -16.18 24.17
N SER A 29 12.02 -15.61 23.19
CA SER A 29 12.05 -14.16 23.02
C SER A 29 10.68 -13.67 22.58
N ASP A 30 9.68 -13.95 23.40
CA ASP A 30 8.52 -13.06 23.58
C ASP A 30 9.00 -11.78 24.29
N THR A 31 10.03 -11.14 23.74
CA THR A 31 10.30 -9.75 24.05
C THR A 31 9.18 -8.99 23.36
N ASP A 32 8.19 -8.55 24.14
CA ASP A 32 7.18 -7.59 23.74
C ASP A 32 7.78 -6.60 22.73
N ILE A 33 7.33 -6.69 21.48
CA ILE A 33 7.76 -5.79 20.39
C ILE A 33 7.53 -4.32 20.81
N GLU A 34 6.53 -4.10 21.67
CA GLU A 34 6.15 -2.81 22.26
C GLU A 34 7.19 -2.23 23.24
N LYS A 35 8.12 -3.01 23.79
CA LYS A 35 9.15 -2.52 24.73
C LYS A 35 10.41 -1.99 24.04
N GLN A 36 10.55 -2.18 22.73
CA GLN A 36 11.75 -1.74 21.98
C GLN A 36 11.80 -0.23 21.70
N GLY A 37 10.68 0.50 21.81
CA GLY A 37 10.62 1.94 21.54
C GLY A 37 11.39 2.84 22.53
N LEU A 38 11.95 2.29 23.60
CA LEU A 38 12.68 3.05 24.65
C LEU A 38 14.15 2.64 24.81
N GLU A 39 14.60 1.56 24.18
CA GLU A 39 15.98 1.06 24.30
C GLU A 39 16.65 0.99 22.92
N GLY A 40 17.43 2.03 22.60
CA GLY A 40 18.51 2.06 21.62
C GLY A 40 18.32 1.25 20.33
N LEU A 41 18.07 1.95 19.22
CA LEU A 41 17.96 1.43 17.85
C LEU A 41 18.88 0.21 17.57
N GLN A 42 18.30 -0.99 17.52
CA GLN A 42 19.03 -2.22 17.24
C GLN A 42 18.92 -2.64 15.77
N LEU A 43 20.04 -3.10 15.20
CA LEU A 43 20.07 -3.66 13.84
C LEU A 43 19.42 -5.03 13.82
N GLN A 44 18.49 -5.22 12.89
CA GLN A 44 17.91 -6.53 12.65
C GLN A 44 18.78 -7.33 11.68
N LYS A 45 19.12 -8.57 12.06
CA LYS A 45 19.81 -9.52 11.17
C LYS A 45 18.76 -10.29 10.36
N ARG A 46 18.85 -10.22 9.03
CA ARG A 46 17.96 -10.88 8.06
C ARG A 46 18.78 -11.60 6.98
N LEU A 47 18.12 -12.41 6.14
CA LEU A 47 18.77 -13.30 5.17
C LEU A 47 19.70 -12.60 4.17
N LEU A 48 19.39 -11.35 3.78
CA LEU A 48 20.17 -10.56 2.83
C LEU A 48 21.05 -9.49 3.51
N THR A 49 21.08 -9.42 4.85
CA THR A 49 22.01 -8.57 5.60
C THR A 49 23.48 -8.70 5.18
N PRO A 50 24.03 -9.88 4.78
CA PRO A 50 25.41 -9.94 4.29
C PRO A 50 25.65 -9.21 2.96
N PHE A 51 24.60 -8.98 2.15
CA PHE A 51 24.72 -8.33 0.84
C PHE A 51 24.51 -6.81 0.88
N LEU A 52 24.16 -6.23 2.05
CA LEU A 52 24.04 -4.77 2.17
C LEU A 52 25.42 -4.11 2.27
N ILE A 53 25.65 -3.16 1.37
CA ILE A 53 26.88 -2.35 1.27
C ILE A 53 27.10 -1.52 2.54
N ASP A 54 26.03 -0.92 3.07
CA ASP A 54 26.08 -0.13 4.31
C ASP A 54 25.35 -0.84 5.45
N LYS A 55 26.01 -1.01 6.59
CA LYS A 55 25.43 -1.58 7.83
C LYS A 55 25.06 -0.53 8.88
N LYS A 56 24.97 0.74 8.47
CA LYS A 56 24.61 1.85 9.36
C LYS A 56 23.13 1.78 9.74
N VAL A 57 22.83 2.04 11.01
CA VAL A 57 21.46 2.16 11.52
C VAL A 57 20.92 3.52 11.09
N PRO A 58 19.81 3.59 10.34
CA PRO A 58 19.19 4.88 10.05
C PRO A 58 18.66 5.47 11.36
N PRO A 59 18.94 6.75 11.69
CA PRO A 59 18.35 7.41 12.84
C PRO A 59 16.83 7.53 12.66
N ILE A 60 16.10 7.71 13.76
CA ILE A 60 14.68 8.04 13.72
C ILE A 60 14.56 9.50 13.26
N PRO A 61 13.79 9.80 12.21
CA PRO A 61 13.58 11.16 11.76
C PRO A 61 12.75 11.94 12.79
N LEU A 62 13.07 13.21 12.99
CA LEU A 62 12.24 14.11 13.78
C LEU A 62 10.93 14.41 13.02
N GLU A 63 9.85 14.74 13.73
CA GLU A 63 8.53 15.06 13.15
C GLU A 63 8.58 16.12 12.02
N SER A 64 9.50 17.08 12.11
CA SER A 64 9.70 18.13 11.10
C SER A 64 10.47 17.66 9.86
N GLU A 65 11.28 16.60 10.00
CA GLU A 65 12.08 16.02 8.92
C GLU A 65 11.34 14.86 8.22
N ARG A 66 10.18 14.46 8.76
CA ARG A 66 9.36 13.39 8.21
C ARG A 66 8.90 13.72 6.79
N ALA A 67 9.15 12.80 5.87
CA ALA A 67 8.72 12.94 4.50
C ALA A 67 7.19 12.97 4.40
N LYS A 68 6.67 13.84 3.53
CA LYS A 68 5.24 13.88 3.18
C LYS A 68 4.85 12.64 2.37
N TYR A 69 3.59 12.24 2.47
CA TYR A 69 3.06 11.11 1.69
C TYR A 69 2.98 11.46 0.18
N GLN A 70 3.86 10.84 -0.62
CA GLN A 70 4.13 11.25 -2.01
C GLN A 70 3.26 10.55 -3.09
N TYR A 71 2.21 9.82 -2.70
CA TYR A 71 1.48 8.94 -3.64
C TYR A 71 0.90 9.67 -4.87
N ARG A 72 0.52 10.95 -4.74
CA ARG A 72 0.00 11.76 -5.86
C ARG A 72 0.94 12.83 -6.39
N GLU A 73 2.07 13.06 -5.72
CA GLU A 73 3.05 14.09 -6.11
C GLU A 73 4.16 13.52 -7.01
N THR A 74 4.21 12.19 -7.21
CA THR A 74 5.27 11.52 -7.96
C THR A 74 4.89 11.20 -9.41
N ASN A 75 5.90 10.90 -10.23
CA ASN A 75 5.75 10.49 -11.63
C ASN A 75 4.85 9.25 -11.75
N PHE A 76 4.09 9.14 -12.84
CA PHE A 76 3.22 7.98 -13.13
C PHE A 76 3.94 6.62 -12.98
N LEU A 77 5.21 6.53 -13.41
CA LEU A 77 6.01 5.32 -13.28
C LEU A 77 6.30 4.96 -11.81
N SER A 78 6.53 5.96 -10.97
CA SER A 78 6.72 5.79 -9.52
C SER A 78 5.43 5.31 -8.85
N GLN A 79 4.29 5.80 -9.32
CA GLN A 79 2.98 5.36 -8.83
C GLN A 79 2.68 3.92 -9.24
N LEU A 80 2.98 3.53 -10.48
CA LEU A 80 2.72 2.19 -11.00
C LEU A 80 3.58 1.10 -10.32
N PHE A 81 4.87 1.37 -10.12
CA PHE A 81 5.81 0.41 -9.52
C PHE A 81 6.00 0.60 -8.00
N PHE A 82 5.22 1.49 -7.36
CA PHE A 82 5.34 1.80 -5.94
C PHE A 82 6.77 2.15 -5.51
N LEU A 83 7.54 2.82 -6.38
CA LEU A 83 8.96 3.14 -6.15
C LEU A 83 9.15 4.03 -4.91
N TRP A 84 8.15 4.87 -4.60
CA TRP A 84 8.11 5.70 -3.40
C TRP A 84 8.08 4.90 -2.09
N CYS A 85 7.70 3.62 -2.10
CA CYS A 85 7.69 2.74 -0.92
C CYS A 85 9.07 2.09 -0.64
N LEU A 86 9.97 2.07 -1.62
CA LEU A 86 11.32 1.52 -1.46
C LEU A 86 12.14 2.13 -0.31
N PRO A 87 12.18 3.46 -0.08
CA PRO A 87 12.94 4.01 1.04
C PRO A 87 12.45 3.53 2.41
N ILE A 88 11.13 3.43 2.63
CA ILE A 88 10.60 2.94 3.92
C ILE A 88 10.86 1.44 4.10
N LEU A 89 10.78 0.65 3.03
CA LEU A 89 11.15 -0.76 3.04
C LEU A 89 12.64 -0.95 3.38
N ASN A 90 13.52 -0.08 2.89
CA ASN A 90 14.94 -0.11 3.21
C ASN A 90 15.22 0.21 4.68
N VAL A 91 14.47 1.14 5.29
CA VAL A 91 14.55 1.41 6.75
C VAL A 91 14.07 0.20 7.53
N GLY A 92 12.89 -0.32 7.19
CA GLY A 92 12.29 -1.49 7.82
C GLY A 92 13.06 -2.79 7.62
N TYR A 93 13.94 -2.87 6.63
CA TYR A 93 14.86 -3.98 6.46
C TYR A 93 16.00 -3.95 7.48
N ARG A 94 16.46 -2.75 7.84
CA ARG A 94 17.64 -2.53 8.70
C ARG A 94 17.28 -2.52 10.18
N ARG A 95 16.13 -1.95 10.54
CA ARG A 95 15.61 -1.88 11.91
C ARG A 95 14.08 -1.99 11.91
N THR A 96 13.50 -2.23 13.09
CA THR A 96 12.04 -2.14 13.28
C THR A 96 11.57 -0.73 12.93
N ILE A 97 10.48 -0.66 12.16
CA ILE A 97 9.84 0.61 11.79
C ILE A 97 9.10 1.12 13.02
N GLU A 98 9.35 2.37 13.38
CA GLU A 98 8.59 3.07 14.42
C GLU A 98 7.50 3.95 13.77
N PRO A 99 6.44 4.34 14.53
CA PRO A 99 5.42 5.26 14.01
C PRO A 99 6.00 6.53 13.39
N GLU A 100 7.13 6.98 13.91
CA GLU A 100 7.83 8.18 13.51
C GLU A 100 8.47 8.09 12.12
N ASP A 101 8.74 6.86 11.64
CA ASP A 101 9.29 6.58 10.31
C ASP A 101 8.25 6.60 9.20
N LEU A 102 6.97 6.54 9.55
CA LEU A 102 5.88 6.56 8.59
C LEU A 102 5.77 7.93 7.91
N TYR A 103 5.16 7.98 6.73
CA TYR A 103 4.93 9.25 6.05
C TYR A 103 3.92 10.12 6.78
N ARG A 104 4.17 11.43 6.78
CA ARG A 104 3.19 12.41 7.27
C ARG A 104 2.10 12.63 6.22
N ILE A 105 0.86 12.49 6.64
CA ILE A 105 -0.31 12.88 5.84
C ILE A 105 -0.53 14.38 6.06
N ASP A 106 -0.59 15.14 4.98
CA ASP A 106 -0.89 16.57 5.04
C ASP A 106 -2.39 16.77 5.35
N SER A 107 -2.74 17.74 6.19
CA SER A 107 -4.13 17.99 6.60
C SER A 107 -5.02 18.46 5.44
N GLU A 108 -4.42 18.96 4.37
CA GLU A 108 -5.13 19.35 3.15
C GLU A 108 -5.23 18.18 2.13
N SER A 109 -4.61 17.04 2.43
CA SER A 109 -4.61 15.89 1.54
C SER A 109 -6.01 15.25 1.46
N GLN A 110 -6.36 14.72 0.28
CA GLN A 110 -7.55 13.88 0.11
C GLN A 110 -7.50 12.63 1.01
N PHE A 111 -6.31 12.19 1.40
CA PHE A 111 -6.11 11.01 2.24
C PHE A 111 -6.24 11.31 3.73
N ASP A 112 -6.45 12.57 4.12
CA ASP A 112 -6.72 12.90 5.51
C ASP A 112 -8.12 12.40 5.92
N SER A 113 -8.18 11.78 7.09
CA SER A 113 -9.41 11.21 7.64
C SER A 113 -10.46 12.29 7.88
N ASN A 114 -10.06 13.51 8.25
CA ASN A 114 -10.99 14.62 8.46
C ASN A 114 -11.62 15.06 7.14
N ASN A 115 -10.83 15.17 6.06
CA ASN A 115 -11.35 15.55 4.75
C ASN A 115 -12.30 14.50 4.17
N GLN A 116 -11.99 13.22 4.36
CA GLN A 116 -12.87 12.12 3.98
C GLN A 116 -14.17 12.13 4.78
N ALA A 117 -14.08 12.32 6.10
CA ALA A 117 -15.25 12.43 6.98
C ALA A 117 -16.12 13.63 6.60
N ASN A 118 -15.53 14.80 6.36
CA ASN A 118 -16.24 16.01 5.93
C ASN A 118 -16.97 15.79 4.59
N THR A 119 -16.32 15.11 3.64
CA THR A 119 -16.92 14.76 2.35
C THR A 119 -18.10 13.81 2.54
N PHE A 120 -17.94 12.80 3.39
CA PHE A 120 -19.02 11.88 3.74
C PHE A 120 -20.21 12.61 4.38
N TYR A 121 -19.98 13.44 5.41
CA TYR A 121 -21.04 14.20 6.07
C TYR A 121 -21.79 15.11 5.11
N LYS A 122 -21.08 15.75 4.17
CA LYS A 122 -21.69 16.56 3.12
C LYS A 122 -22.64 15.74 2.24
N HIS A 123 -22.23 14.54 1.81
CA HIS A 123 -23.08 13.64 1.03
C HIS A 123 -24.24 13.09 1.85
N PHE A 124 -24.00 12.72 3.10
CA PHE A 124 -25.01 12.23 4.03
C PHE A 124 -26.12 13.27 4.27
N GLU A 125 -25.76 14.51 4.61
CA GLU A 125 -26.73 15.60 4.82
C GLU A 125 -27.49 15.93 3.53
N ASN A 126 -26.84 15.82 2.36
CA ASN A 126 -27.53 15.99 1.09
C ASN A 126 -28.58 14.90 0.83
N GLN A 127 -28.29 13.64 1.15
CA GLN A 127 -29.24 12.54 0.99
C GLN A 127 -30.38 12.63 2.01
N LYS A 128 -30.06 13.00 3.25
CA LYS A 128 -31.04 13.29 4.29
C LYS A 128 -32.02 14.37 3.86
N ARG A 129 -31.51 15.49 3.33
CA ARG A 129 -32.33 16.58 2.79
C ARG A 129 -33.23 16.14 1.65
N LYS A 130 -32.74 15.29 0.73
CA LYS A 130 -33.58 14.75 -0.36
C LYS A 130 -34.74 13.90 0.17
N ASN A 131 -34.52 13.11 1.21
CA ASN A 131 -35.57 12.30 1.83
C ASN A 131 -36.60 13.18 2.54
N GLU A 132 -36.16 14.18 3.31
CA GLU A 132 -37.04 15.16 3.95
C GLU A 132 -37.89 15.92 2.93
N LEU A 133 -37.28 16.41 1.85
CA LEU A 133 -37.98 17.07 0.75
C LEU A 133 -38.99 16.15 0.05
N SER A 134 -38.65 14.88 -0.15
CA SER A 134 -39.55 13.91 -0.78
C SER A 134 -40.76 13.62 0.10
N TYR A 135 -40.58 13.61 1.42
CA TYR A 135 -41.66 13.47 2.39
C TYR A 135 -42.57 14.70 2.41
N LEU A 136 -41.99 15.91 2.54
CA LEU A 136 -42.73 17.17 2.56
C LEU A 136 -43.59 17.34 1.30
N LYS A 137 -43.02 17.03 0.12
CA LYS A 137 -43.76 17.04 -1.16
C LYS A 137 -44.94 16.07 -1.16
N LYS A 138 -44.77 14.87 -0.61
CA LYS A 138 -45.82 13.85 -0.55
C LYS A 138 -46.97 14.26 0.38
N HIS A 139 -46.68 15.03 1.41
CA HIS A 139 -47.64 15.52 2.39
C HIS A 139 -48.13 16.95 2.11
N HIS A 140 -47.73 17.55 0.99
CA HIS A 140 -48.09 18.92 0.60
C HIS A 140 -47.73 20.00 1.65
N ILE A 141 -46.65 19.79 2.40
CA ILE A 141 -46.16 20.72 3.41
C ILE A 141 -45.11 21.63 2.76
N GLU A 142 -45.16 22.94 3.05
CA GLU A 142 -44.16 23.88 2.57
C GLU A 142 -42.77 23.65 3.20
N ASP A 143 -41.74 23.87 2.39
CA ASP A 143 -40.34 23.64 2.76
C ASP A 143 -39.79 24.82 3.57
N THR A 144 -40.07 24.83 4.87
CA THR A 144 -39.67 25.87 5.83
C THR A 144 -38.70 25.26 6.86
N PRO A 145 -37.71 25.99 7.40
CA PRO A 145 -36.83 25.46 8.45
C PRO A 145 -37.58 24.90 9.67
N GLU A 146 -38.74 25.46 9.99
CA GLU A 146 -39.62 25.01 11.08
C GLU A 146 -40.27 23.65 10.78
N SER A 147 -40.79 23.45 9.56
CA SER A 147 -41.40 22.17 9.15
C SER A 147 -40.37 21.03 9.07
N ARG A 148 -39.11 21.36 8.77
CA ARG A 148 -38.00 20.39 8.83
C ARG A 148 -37.60 20.01 10.26
N ALA A 149 -37.67 20.96 11.19
CA ALA A 149 -37.38 20.69 12.60
C ALA A 149 -38.47 19.81 13.24
N SER A 150 -39.74 20.02 12.88
CA SER A 150 -40.86 19.20 13.35
C SER A 150 -40.81 17.77 12.82
N LEU A 151 -40.25 17.53 11.63
CA LEU A 151 -40.11 16.20 11.01
C LEU A 151 -39.39 15.17 11.88
N LYS A 152 -38.44 15.61 12.72
CA LYS A 152 -37.74 14.70 13.66
C LYS A 152 -38.64 14.13 14.74
N ASN A 153 -39.73 14.84 15.06
CA ASN A 153 -40.67 14.48 16.11
C ASN A 153 -41.89 13.73 15.55
N ASP A 154 -42.04 13.67 14.22
CA ASP A 154 -43.16 12.99 13.59
C ASP A 154 -42.98 11.46 13.61
N PRO A 155 -43.89 10.69 14.24
CA PRO A 155 -43.75 9.24 14.36
C PRO A 155 -43.89 8.50 13.02
N ASN A 156 -44.49 9.16 12.01
CA ASN A 156 -44.69 8.63 10.67
C ASN A 156 -43.50 8.87 9.74
N PHE A 157 -42.55 9.74 10.11
CA PHE A 157 -41.37 10.01 9.32
C PHE A 157 -40.26 9.03 9.71
N LYS A 158 -39.81 8.22 8.74
CA LYS A 158 -38.69 7.30 8.91
C LYS A 158 -37.68 7.51 7.81
N TYR A 159 -36.41 7.65 8.19
CA TYR A 159 -35.33 7.68 7.22
C TYR A 159 -35.21 6.32 6.52
N SER A 160 -34.87 6.34 5.24
CA SER A 160 -34.57 5.11 4.50
C SER A 160 -33.34 4.42 5.10
N GLU A 161 -33.43 3.11 5.35
CA GLU A 161 -32.32 2.29 5.84
C GLU A 161 -31.12 2.30 4.89
N TRP A 162 -31.36 2.48 3.60
CA TRP A 162 -30.35 2.54 2.55
C TRP A 162 -29.64 3.90 2.45
N LEU A 163 -30.06 4.89 3.24
CA LEU A 163 -29.51 6.24 3.16
C LEU A 163 -28.00 6.27 3.44
N VAL A 164 -27.56 5.57 4.48
CA VAL A 164 -26.13 5.50 4.83
C VAL A 164 -25.35 4.83 3.71
N PHE A 165 -25.87 3.71 3.19
CA PHE A 165 -25.26 2.97 2.09
C PHE A 165 -25.08 3.86 0.85
N PHE A 166 -26.13 4.59 0.43
CA PHE A 166 -26.02 5.50 -0.71
C PHE A 166 -25.06 6.66 -0.47
N ALA A 167 -24.96 7.17 0.77
CA ALA A 167 -24.00 8.23 1.11
C ALA A 167 -22.55 7.74 1.02
N VAL A 168 -22.27 6.54 1.52
CA VAL A 168 -20.95 5.88 1.39
C VAL A 168 -20.65 5.61 -0.07
N TYR A 169 -21.60 5.02 -0.81
CA TYR A 169 -21.45 4.73 -2.24
C TYR A 169 -21.08 5.99 -3.02
N HIS A 170 -21.80 7.10 -2.82
CA HIS A 170 -21.50 8.35 -3.54
C HIS A 170 -20.15 8.96 -3.13
N THR A 171 -19.73 8.77 -1.88
CA THR A 171 -18.42 9.26 -1.39
C THR A 171 -17.27 8.50 -2.06
N LEU A 172 -17.39 7.19 -2.18
CA LEU A 172 -16.35 6.31 -2.73
C LEU A 172 -16.50 6.05 -4.24
N ALA A 173 -17.61 6.47 -4.86
CA ALA A 173 -17.96 6.12 -6.24
C ALA A 173 -16.82 6.41 -7.22
N LYS A 174 -16.14 7.56 -7.08
CA LYS A 174 -15.04 7.95 -7.97
C LYS A 174 -13.90 6.94 -7.92
N GLU A 175 -13.48 6.55 -6.72
CA GLU A 175 -12.37 5.61 -6.50
C GLU A 175 -12.75 4.20 -6.96
N VAL A 176 -13.99 3.78 -6.74
CA VAL A 176 -14.50 2.49 -7.20
C VAL A 176 -14.52 2.40 -8.73
N TRP A 177 -14.91 3.48 -9.42
CA TRP A 177 -14.90 3.50 -10.89
C TRP A 177 -13.50 3.34 -11.47
N ASP A 178 -12.50 3.99 -10.90
CA ASP A 178 -11.11 3.85 -11.34
C ASP A 178 -10.61 2.39 -11.19
N VAL A 179 -10.98 1.73 -10.09
CA VAL A 179 -10.65 0.31 -9.87
C VAL A 179 -11.35 -0.59 -10.87
N ILE A 180 -12.64 -0.38 -11.14
CA ILE A 180 -13.40 -1.19 -12.10
C ILE A 180 -12.77 -1.08 -13.49
N ILE A 181 -12.43 0.12 -13.95
CA ILE A 181 -11.82 0.33 -15.26
C ILE A 181 -10.47 -0.38 -15.35
N SER A 182 -9.59 -0.19 -14.36
CA SER A 182 -8.28 -0.86 -14.35
C SER A 182 -8.41 -2.38 -14.31
N LYS A 183 -9.40 -2.91 -13.58
CA LYS A 183 -9.65 -4.34 -13.48
C LYS A 183 -10.15 -4.91 -14.81
N SER A 184 -11.11 -4.24 -15.45
CA SER A 184 -11.62 -4.65 -16.76
C SER A 184 -10.51 -4.71 -17.82
N ILE A 185 -9.59 -3.74 -17.84
CA ILE A 185 -8.44 -3.76 -18.75
C ILE A 185 -7.54 -4.97 -18.46
N GLY A 186 -7.28 -5.26 -17.18
CA GLY A 186 -6.50 -6.42 -16.77
C GLY A 186 -7.13 -7.74 -17.21
N ASP A 187 -8.46 -7.87 -17.08
CA ASP A 187 -9.19 -9.08 -17.48
C ASP A 187 -9.18 -9.26 -19.00
N ILE A 188 -9.39 -8.20 -19.78
CA ILE A 188 -9.27 -8.25 -21.25
C ILE A 188 -7.86 -8.66 -21.66
N ALA A 189 -6.82 -8.10 -21.04
CA ALA A 189 -5.44 -8.47 -21.35
C ALA A 189 -5.14 -9.95 -21.03
N ALA A 190 -5.68 -10.45 -19.91
CA ALA A 190 -5.55 -11.85 -19.54
C ALA A 190 -6.25 -12.78 -20.56
N ASP A 191 -7.44 -12.40 -21.03
CA ASP A 191 -8.22 -13.15 -22.02
C ASP A 191 -7.59 -13.15 -23.42
N LEU A 192 -6.81 -12.12 -23.76
CA LEU A 192 -6.08 -12.03 -25.03
C LEU A 192 -4.82 -12.91 -25.07
N ASN A 193 -4.24 -13.29 -23.92
CA ASN A 193 -3.03 -14.11 -23.88
C ASN A 193 -3.19 -15.48 -24.59
N PRO A 194 -4.25 -16.28 -24.33
CA PRO A 194 -4.51 -17.52 -25.06
C PRO A 194 -4.66 -17.34 -26.57
N LEU A 195 -5.31 -16.25 -27.01
CA LEU A 195 -5.50 -15.95 -28.44
C LEU A 195 -4.16 -15.65 -29.13
N LEU A 196 -3.30 -14.88 -28.48
CA LEU A 196 -1.96 -14.57 -28.97
C LEU A 196 -1.10 -15.85 -29.07
N ILE A 197 -1.13 -16.70 -28.05
CA ILE A 197 -0.40 -17.97 -28.03
C ILE A 197 -0.90 -18.88 -29.17
N LYS A 198 -2.22 -18.98 -29.37
CA LYS A 198 -2.80 -19.79 -30.46
C LYS A 198 -2.35 -19.28 -31.83
N ALA A 199 -2.43 -17.97 -32.07
CA ALA A 199 -1.99 -17.35 -33.32
C ALA A 199 -0.50 -17.59 -33.57
N PHE A 200 0.33 -17.50 -32.53
CA PHE A 200 1.76 -17.76 -32.61
C PHE A 200 2.07 -19.22 -32.96
N ILE A 201 1.39 -20.18 -32.34
CA ILE A 201 1.55 -21.61 -32.65
C ILE A 201 1.14 -21.90 -34.09
N THR A 202 -0.01 -21.38 -34.55
CA THR A 202 -0.48 -21.55 -35.92
C THR A 202 0.52 -20.96 -36.92
N TYR A 203 1.04 -19.75 -36.66
CA TYR A 203 2.04 -19.12 -37.51
C TYR A 203 3.32 -19.96 -37.64
N ILE A 204 3.84 -20.50 -36.53
CA ILE A 204 5.02 -21.38 -36.55
C ILE A 204 4.72 -22.67 -37.31
N HIS A 205 3.54 -23.26 -37.10
CA HIS A 205 3.16 -24.50 -37.78
C HIS A 205 3.06 -24.33 -39.29
N GLU A 206 2.43 -23.25 -39.77
CA GLU A 206 2.33 -22.92 -41.20
C GLU A 206 3.71 -22.65 -41.82
N LYS A 207 4.58 -21.95 -41.09
CA LYS A 207 5.97 -21.70 -41.52
C LYS A 207 6.79 -22.99 -41.60
N ALA A 208 6.63 -23.90 -40.64
CA ALA A 208 7.33 -25.18 -40.61
C ALA A 208 6.86 -26.15 -41.72
N THR A 209 5.58 -26.10 -42.09
CA THR A 209 5.02 -26.91 -43.18
C THR A 209 5.24 -26.32 -44.56
N GLY A 210 5.89 -25.16 -44.69
CA GLY A 210 6.26 -24.56 -45.96
C GLY A 210 5.09 -24.08 -46.81
N LYS A 211 3.89 -23.92 -46.23
CA LYS A 211 2.76 -23.28 -46.92
C LYS A 211 3.08 -21.80 -47.12
N THR A 212 3.45 -21.44 -48.33
CA THR A 212 3.76 -20.08 -48.74
C THR A 212 2.54 -19.16 -48.60
N THR A 213 2.64 -18.24 -47.64
CA THR A 213 1.96 -16.92 -47.55
C THR A 213 0.81 -16.68 -48.53
N SER A 214 -0.38 -17.19 -48.21
CA SER A 214 -1.66 -16.79 -48.82
C SER A 214 -2.48 -15.87 -47.90
N ILE A 215 -1.86 -15.33 -46.85
CA ILE A 215 -2.50 -14.49 -45.81
C ILE A 215 -2.90 -13.11 -46.36
N SER A 216 -2.26 -12.63 -47.44
CA SER A 216 -2.65 -11.38 -48.13
C SER A 216 -4.09 -11.43 -48.69
N MET A 217 -4.56 -12.59 -49.18
CA MET A 217 -5.91 -12.70 -49.77
C MET A 217 -7.03 -12.83 -48.72
N VAL A 218 -6.76 -13.41 -47.55
CA VAL A 218 -7.81 -13.68 -46.55
C VAL A 218 -8.18 -12.43 -45.75
N LEU A 219 -7.20 -11.57 -45.44
CA LEU A 219 -7.47 -10.31 -44.74
C LEU A 219 -8.23 -9.29 -45.60
N LEU A 220 -8.06 -9.32 -46.93
CA LEU A 220 -8.83 -8.47 -47.86
C LEU A 220 -10.28 -8.92 -48.04
N SER A 221 -10.63 -10.20 -47.83
CA SER A 221 -12.02 -10.67 -48.01
C SER A 221 -12.89 -10.50 -46.76
N SER A 222 -12.30 -10.42 -45.56
CA SER A 222 -13.04 -10.21 -44.30
C SER A 222 -13.31 -8.75 -43.95
N VAL A 223 -12.62 -7.79 -44.58
CA VAL A 223 -12.84 -6.34 -44.35
C VAL A 223 -13.92 -5.75 -45.28
N VAL A 224 -14.35 -6.49 -46.31
CA VAL A 224 -15.32 -6.05 -47.33
C VAL A 224 -16.73 -6.66 -47.13
N LYS A 225 -17.02 -7.23 -45.96
CA LYS A 225 -18.37 -7.68 -45.58
C LYS A 225 -18.78 -7.04 -44.26
#